data_AF-A0AAD5L3M7-F1
#
_entry.id   AF-A0AAD5L3M7-F1
#
_cell.length_a   1.000
_cell.length_b   1.000
_cell.length_c   1.000
_cell.angle_alpha   90.00
_cell.angle_beta   90.00
_cell.angle_gamma   90.00
#
_symmetry.space_group_name_H-M   'P 1'
#
loop_
_entity.id
_entity.type
_entity.pdbx_description
1 polymer ?
#
loop_
_entity_poly.entity_id
_entity_poly.type
_entity_poly.pdbx_seq_one_letter_code
_entity_poly.pdbx_strand_id
1 'polypeptide(L)'
;MFFIFSTLVTVVAVVFVTKCDVNASPQVNVIAHMINTPSAVRWALEQGANGIEIDMQFEGTRPNQFHHGFPCDCTCLWQLLTNRNNRCGALGEGCSASTSALEMADFLGSSEIVSSRLALIYVDAKLDKSIRNYAEAGANVVKLFNERVLARGYRGQILLGCLTILQSDYLRGAVEEAVKSNFSDRYYYSIDNEGGNAYKVWDDSLQLGTNNIVYSTGITACLPGTFYDAIQYSLETKAYAAVGIWTIDQESSMRSYLKAGVDFILTNRPKRAAELIGLDNIPLPGSALAAKPWNRLISELSFWECDCSYYYRFIGGGCAITKKAPPNHACYCSYKGAWSCGGRTVQCPDTEALFCRKPDTSKEACLLGGGDCSGYF
;
A
#
# COMPACT_ATOMS: atom_id res chain seq x y z
N MET A 1 45.94 26.39 68.58
CA MET A 1 46.65 25.56 67.59
C MET A 1 45.69 25.37 66.41
N PHE A 2 46.04 25.94 65.26
CA PHE A 2 45.20 26.05 64.07
C PHE A 2 44.89 24.67 63.48
N PHE A 3 43.61 24.38 63.17
CA PHE A 3 43.25 23.30 62.26
C PHE A 3 42.49 23.87 61.07
N ILE A 4 43.11 23.69 59.91
CA ILE A 4 42.68 24.13 58.58
C ILE A 4 41.54 23.21 58.11
N PHE A 5 40.41 23.78 57.73
CA PHE A 5 39.37 23.08 56.99
C PHE A 5 39.84 22.87 55.54
N SER A 6 40.02 21.61 55.14
CA SER A 6 40.26 21.23 53.74
C SER A 6 38.92 20.89 53.10
N THR A 7 38.39 21.79 52.28
CA THR A 7 37.20 21.57 51.45
C THR A 7 37.58 20.67 50.27
N LEU A 8 37.06 19.44 50.26
CA LEU A 8 37.18 18.51 49.14
C LEU A 8 36.23 18.95 48.01
N VAL A 9 36.77 19.42 46.89
CA VAL A 9 35.98 19.72 45.68
C VAL A 9 35.81 18.44 44.88
N THR A 10 34.61 17.86 44.90
CA THR A 10 34.25 16.72 44.06
C THR A 10 33.94 17.23 42.65
N VAL A 11 34.84 16.96 41.70
CA VAL A 11 34.60 17.23 40.28
C VAL A 11 33.66 16.15 39.74
N VAL A 12 32.39 16.51 39.52
CA VAL A 12 31.42 15.65 38.81
C VAL A 12 31.72 15.77 37.32
N ALA A 13 32.33 14.73 36.75
CA ALA A 13 32.46 14.58 35.31
C ALA A 13 31.07 14.27 34.72
N VAL A 14 30.43 15.27 34.13
CA VAL A 14 29.21 15.08 33.33
C VAL A 14 29.60 14.43 32.02
N VAL A 15 29.40 13.11 31.92
CA VAL A 15 29.49 12.39 30.65
C VAL A 15 28.26 12.76 29.82
N PHE A 16 28.46 13.61 28.81
CA PHE A 16 27.47 13.82 27.77
C PHE A 16 27.38 12.54 26.93
N VAL A 17 26.41 11.68 27.26
CA VAL A 17 25.99 10.61 26.36
C VAL A 17 25.24 11.28 25.22
N THR A 18 25.91 11.53 24.11
CA THR A 18 25.23 11.79 22.84
C THR A 18 24.39 10.57 22.52
N LYS A 19 23.06 10.70 22.65
CA LYS A 19 22.12 9.76 22.02
C LYS A 19 22.41 9.83 20.52
N CYS A 20 23.13 8.85 20.00
CA CYS A 20 23.01 8.50 18.61
C CYS A 20 21.58 7.95 18.47
N ASP A 21 20.66 8.73 17.90
CA ASP A 21 19.44 8.17 17.34
C ASP A 21 19.89 7.29 16.17
N VAL A 22 20.21 6.04 16.49
CA VAL A 22 20.39 4.99 15.49
C VAL A 22 18.98 4.75 14.96
N ASN A 23 18.62 5.43 13.87
CA ASN A 23 17.38 5.12 13.17
C ASN A 23 17.42 3.63 12.84
N ALA A 24 16.50 2.86 13.44
CA ALA A 24 16.33 1.47 13.10
C ALA A 24 16.12 1.38 11.59
N SER A 25 16.75 0.39 10.95
CA SER A 25 16.54 0.16 9.52
C SER A 25 15.03 -0.02 9.27
N PRO A 26 14.47 0.57 8.19
CA PRO A 26 13.07 0.37 7.86
C PRO A 26 12.76 -1.12 7.77
N GLN A 27 11.68 -1.55 8.42
CA GLN A 27 11.23 -2.92 8.30
C GLN A 27 10.47 -3.10 6.99
N VAL A 28 10.69 -4.22 6.30
CA VAL A 28 10.07 -4.50 5.00
C VAL A 28 9.45 -5.89 5.03
N ASN A 29 8.19 -6.00 4.62
CA ASN A 29 7.52 -7.30 4.52
C ASN A 29 7.97 -8.06 3.26
N VAL A 30 8.05 -9.38 3.41
CA VAL A 30 8.22 -10.32 2.30
C VAL A 30 6.93 -11.08 2.15
N ILE A 31 6.18 -10.77 1.09
CA ILE A 31 4.91 -11.40 0.76
C ILE A 31 5.16 -12.47 -0.31
N ALA A 32 4.94 -13.72 0.03
CA ALA A 32 5.03 -14.81 -0.95
C ALA A 32 3.76 -14.83 -1.82
N HIS A 33 3.95 -14.92 -3.13
CA HIS A 33 2.89 -14.83 -4.14
C HIS A 33 2.06 -16.12 -4.30
N MET A 34 0.75 -15.95 -4.48
CA MET A 34 -0.22 -16.92 -4.98
C MET A 34 -0.47 -18.11 -4.03
N ILE A 35 -0.18 -18.01 -2.73
CA ILE A 35 -0.06 -19.08 -1.72
C ILE A 35 -1.40 -19.75 -1.34
N ASN A 36 -1.98 -20.46 -2.29
CA ASN A 36 -3.37 -20.95 -2.22
C ASN A 36 -3.57 -22.28 -1.48
N THR A 37 -2.54 -22.84 -0.84
CA THR A 37 -2.65 -24.11 -0.09
C THR A 37 -1.91 -24.06 1.26
N PRO A 38 -2.33 -24.83 2.28
CA PRO A 38 -1.60 -24.93 3.55
C PRO A 38 -0.13 -25.35 3.39
N SER A 39 0.17 -26.25 2.45
CA SER A 39 1.55 -26.64 2.13
C SER A 39 2.35 -25.47 1.56
N ALA A 40 1.74 -24.62 0.75
CA ALA A 40 2.37 -23.42 0.22
C ALA A 40 2.67 -22.39 1.33
N VAL A 41 1.77 -22.25 2.32
CA VAL A 41 2.00 -21.35 3.46
C VAL A 41 3.24 -21.80 4.26
N ARG A 42 3.33 -23.10 4.58
CA ARG A 42 4.52 -23.66 5.26
C ARG A 42 5.79 -23.38 4.48
N TRP A 43 5.76 -23.67 3.18
CA TRP A 43 6.88 -23.39 2.30
C TRP A 43 7.28 -21.91 2.32
N ALA A 44 6.32 -20.98 2.23
CA ALA A 44 6.61 -19.55 2.25
C ALA A 44 7.30 -19.12 3.56
N LEU A 45 6.82 -19.62 4.70
CA LEU A 45 7.42 -19.37 6.01
C LEU A 45 8.83 -19.93 6.12
N GLU A 46 9.07 -21.14 5.60
CA GLU A 46 10.41 -21.74 5.52
C GLU A 46 11.37 -20.92 4.64
N GLN A 47 10.85 -20.24 3.61
CA GLN A 47 11.63 -19.32 2.79
C GLN A 47 11.87 -17.95 3.46
N GLY A 48 11.36 -17.72 4.68
CA GLY A 48 11.56 -16.46 5.40
C GLY A 48 10.56 -15.37 5.06
N ALA A 49 9.46 -15.70 4.36
CA ALA A 49 8.34 -14.77 4.21
C ALA A 49 7.65 -14.53 5.55
N ASN A 50 7.20 -13.30 5.79
CA ASN A 50 6.28 -12.98 6.89
C ASN A 50 4.87 -12.66 6.37
N GLY A 51 4.70 -12.54 5.06
CA GLY A 51 3.41 -12.35 4.42
C GLY A 51 3.12 -13.41 3.37
N ILE A 52 1.84 -13.64 3.11
CA ILE A 52 1.37 -14.44 1.99
C ILE A 52 0.30 -13.66 1.23
N GLU A 53 0.25 -13.80 -0.08
CA GLU A 53 -0.89 -13.41 -0.91
C GLU A 53 -1.65 -14.67 -1.34
N ILE A 54 -2.99 -14.62 -1.30
CA ILE A 54 -3.89 -15.73 -1.58
C ILE A 54 -5.08 -15.28 -2.45
N ASP A 55 -5.40 -16.05 -3.48
CA ASP A 55 -6.37 -15.71 -4.52
C ASP A 55 -7.77 -16.21 -4.17
N MET A 56 -8.64 -15.36 -3.62
CA MET A 56 -9.99 -15.76 -3.21
C MET A 56 -10.96 -15.75 -4.39
N GLN A 57 -11.51 -16.92 -4.72
CA GLN A 57 -12.65 -17.07 -5.63
C GLN A 57 -13.97 -17.16 -4.87
N PHE A 58 -15.06 -16.83 -5.55
CA PHE A 58 -16.39 -16.74 -4.97
C PHE A 58 -17.40 -17.63 -5.70
N GLU A 59 -18.42 -18.06 -4.96
CA GLU A 59 -19.67 -18.62 -5.51
C GLU A 59 -20.81 -17.67 -5.14
N GLY A 60 -21.20 -16.80 -6.08
CA GLY A 60 -22.02 -15.64 -5.76
C GLY A 60 -21.28 -14.69 -4.82
N THR A 61 -21.84 -14.36 -3.67
CA THR A 61 -21.19 -13.52 -2.64
C THR A 61 -20.39 -14.34 -1.61
N ARG A 62 -20.39 -15.67 -1.70
CA ARG A 62 -19.75 -16.54 -0.70
C ARG A 62 -18.29 -16.84 -1.10
N PRO A 63 -17.32 -16.66 -0.18
CA PRO A 63 -15.97 -17.19 -0.36
C PRO A 63 -16.03 -18.70 -0.63
N ASN A 64 -15.40 -19.14 -1.71
CA ASN A 64 -15.51 -20.53 -2.18
C ASN A 64 -14.19 -21.28 -2.00
N GLN A 65 -13.15 -20.82 -2.70
CA GLN A 65 -11.84 -21.46 -2.71
C GLN A 65 -10.73 -20.45 -2.93
N PHE A 66 -9.53 -20.79 -2.48
CA PHE A 66 -8.31 -20.10 -2.86
C PHE A 66 -7.75 -20.77 -4.10
N HIS A 67 -7.70 -20.05 -5.21
CA HIS A 67 -7.23 -20.56 -6.50
C HIS A 67 -7.00 -19.41 -7.48
N HIS A 68 -5.81 -19.38 -8.07
CA HIS A 68 -5.47 -18.41 -9.12
C HIS A 68 -6.06 -18.83 -10.47
N GLY A 69 -5.68 -20.02 -10.96
CA GLY A 69 -5.96 -20.47 -12.32
C GLY A 69 -4.98 -19.92 -13.36
N PHE A 70 -5.21 -20.23 -14.63
CA PHE A 70 -4.37 -19.78 -15.74
C PHE A 70 -4.91 -18.51 -16.39
N PRO A 71 -4.04 -17.60 -16.90
CA PRO A 71 -2.56 -17.63 -16.85
C PRO A 71 -2.00 -17.18 -15.48
N CYS A 72 -0.77 -17.58 -15.15
CA CYS A 72 -0.07 -17.12 -13.92
C CYS A 72 1.47 -17.10 -14.10
N ASP A 73 2.21 -16.52 -13.14
CA ASP A 73 3.68 -16.40 -13.18
C ASP A 73 4.42 -17.74 -13.32
N CYS A 74 3.82 -18.86 -12.92
CA CYS A 74 4.40 -20.19 -13.13
C CYS A 74 4.49 -20.59 -14.62
N THR A 75 3.82 -19.86 -15.50
CA THR A 75 3.88 -20.05 -16.96
C THR A 75 5.01 -19.27 -17.62
N CYS A 76 5.70 -18.38 -16.90
CA CYS A 76 6.78 -17.61 -17.50
C CYS A 76 7.93 -18.54 -17.92
N LEU A 77 8.41 -18.40 -19.15
CA LEU A 77 9.56 -19.17 -19.67
C LEU A 77 10.77 -19.10 -18.73
N TRP A 78 11.06 -17.92 -18.17
CA TRP A 78 12.16 -17.74 -17.23
C TRP A 78 11.97 -18.46 -15.90
N GLN A 79 10.73 -18.62 -15.41
CA GLN A 79 10.47 -19.39 -14.18
C GLN A 79 10.65 -20.89 -14.42
N LEU A 80 10.25 -21.38 -15.59
CA LEU A 80 10.49 -22.76 -16.03
C LEU A 80 11.99 -23.07 -16.18
N LEU A 81 12.81 -22.09 -16.57
CA LEU A 81 14.25 -22.25 -16.75
C LEU A 81 15.07 -22.09 -15.44
N THR A 82 14.54 -21.35 -14.46
CA THR A 82 15.24 -21.04 -13.18
C THR A 82 14.77 -21.91 -12.00
N ASN A 83 14.10 -23.01 -12.35
CA ASN A 83 13.16 -23.89 -11.63
C ASN A 83 13.51 -24.45 -10.23
N ARG A 84 14.40 -23.83 -9.45
CA ARG A 84 14.83 -24.39 -8.14
C ARG A 84 14.54 -23.51 -6.91
N ASN A 85 14.30 -22.21 -7.08
CA ASN A 85 14.12 -21.27 -5.96
C ASN A 85 12.85 -20.41 -6.08
N ASN A 86 11.82 -20.91 -6.76
CA ASN A 86 10.51 -20.26 -6.85
C ASN A 86 9.41 -21.23 -6.42
N ARG A 87 8.24 -20.69 -6.08
CA ARG A 87 7.09 -21.49 -5.65
C ARG A 87 6.68 -22.55 -6.68
N CYS A 88 6.68 -22.17 -7.95
CA CYS A 88 6.18 -22.97 -9.07
C CYS A 88 6.91 -24.32 -9.20
N GLY A 89 8.24 -24.32 -9.03
CA GLY A 89 9.05 -25.53 -9.03
C GLY A 89 9.03 -26.29 -7.69
N ALA A 90 8.74 -25.62 -6.58
CA ALA A 90 8.83 -26.21 -5.24
C ALA A 90 7.60 -27.04 -4.84
N LEU A 91 6.40 -26.72 -5.35
CA LEU A 91 5.14 -27.31 -4.86
C LEU A 91 4.36 -28.14 -5.90
N GLY A 92 4.81 -28.19 -7.15
CA GLY A 92 4.31 -29.13 -8.18
C GLY A 92 2.94 -28.82 -8.79
N GLU A 93 2.04 -28.11 -8.10
CA GLU A 93 0.69 -27.79 -8.59
C GLU A 93 0.57 -26.44 -9.34
N GLY A 94 1.62 -25.60 -9.27
CA GLY A 94 1.74 -24.36 -10.04
C GLY A 94 0.51 -23.43 -9.94
N CYS A 95 -0.04 -23.03 -11.09
CA CYS A 95 -1.20 -22.14 -11.18
C CYS A 95 -2.52 -22.79 -10.73
N SER A 96 -2.56 -24.13 -10.63
CA SER A 96 -3.78 -24.91 -10.35
C SER A 96 -3.90 -25.32 -8.88
N ALA A 97 -2.90 -25.00 -8.05
CA ALA A 97 -2.95 -25.25 -6.63
C ALA A 97 -4.17 -24.55 -6.01
N SER A 98 -4.99 -25.31 -5.28
CA SER A 98 -6.21 -24.80 -4.68
C SER A 98 -6.53 -25.42 -3.33
N THR A 99 -7.31 -24.70 -2.54
CA THR A 99 -7.85 -25.18 -1.26
C THR A 99 -9.20 -24.51 -1.01
N SER A 100 -10.13 -25.21 -0.37
CA SER A 100 -11.42 -24.59 -0.02
C SER A 100 -11.24 -23.40 0.93
N ALA A 101 -12.14 -22.42 0.86
CA ALA A 101 -12.06 -21.23 1.71
C ALA A 101 -12.09 -21.59 3.21
N LEU A 102 -12.90 -22.58 3.58
CA LEU A 102 -13.02 -23.04 4.97
C LEU A 102 -11.75 -23.75 5.45
N GLU A 103 -11.21 -24.68 4.66
CA GLU A 103 -10.01 -25.43 5.04
C GLU A 103 -8.80 -24.52 5.23
N MET A 104 -8.56 -23.60 4.29
CA MET A 104 -7.47 -22.65 4.41
C MET A 104 -7.70 -21.69 5.59
N ALA A 105 -8.92 -21.16 5.80
CA ALA A 105 -9.19 -20.30 6.93
C ALA A 105 -9.01 -21.03 8.29
N ASP A 106 -9.46 -22.28 8.38
CA ASP A 106 -9.24 -23.12 9.57
C ASP A 106 -7.74 -23.36 9.80
N PHE A 107 -6.96 -23.58 8.74
CA PHE A 107 -5.50 -23.71 8.83
C PHE A 107 -4.82 -22.40 9.28
N LEU A 108 -5.22 -21.24 8.73
CA LEU A 108 -4.68 -19.93 9.11
C LEU A 108 -5.01 -19.55 10.56
N GLY A 109 -6.10 -20.06 11.12
CA GLY A 109 -6.45 -19.95 12.54
C GLY A 109 -5.91 -21.06 13.43
N SER A 110 -5.10 -21.98 12.91
CA SER A 110 -4.57 -23.10 13.69
C SER A 110 -3.43 -22.67 14.64
N SER A 111 -3.16 -23.49 15.66
CA SER A 111 -2.04 -23.27 16.59
C SER A 111 -0.68 -23.21 15.88
N GLU A 112 -0.53 -23.94 14.77
CA GLU A 112 0.65 -23.88 13.91
C GLU A 112 0.89 -22.45 13.41
N ILE A 113 -0.14 -21.81 12.86
CA ILE A 113 -0.01 -20.45 12.32
C ILE A 113 0.04 -19.39 13.43
N VAL A 114 -0.73 -19.54 14.50
CA VAL A 114 -0.73 -18.62 15.65
C VAL A 114 0.66 -18.51 16.30
N SER A 115 1.39 -19.63 16.36
CA SER A 115 2.75 -19.69 16.90
C SER A 115 3.84 -19.32 15.88
N SER A 116 3.48 -19.16 14.61
CA SER A 116 4.41 -18.83 13.53
C SER A 116 4.78 -17.33 13.47
N ARG A 117 5.63 -16.99 12.49
CA ARG A 117 6.00 -15.60 12.14
C ARG A 117 5.10 -14.98 11.08
N LEU A 118 4.01 -15.64 10.67
CA LEU A 118 3.09 -15.08 9.67
C LEU A 118 2.45 -13.79 10.21
N ALA A 119 2.84 -12.66 9.64
CA ALA A 119 2.47 -11.33 10.08
C ALA A 119 1.45 -10.63 9.17
N LEU A 120 1.31 -11.06 7.91
CA LEU A 120 0.38 -10.48 6.95
C LEU A 120 -0.29 -11.56 6.08
N ILE A 121 -1.61 -11.49 5.94
CA ILE A 121 -2.36 -12.25 4.93
C ILE A 121 -2.97 -11.24 3.97
N TYR A 122 -2.53 -11.28 2.72
CA TYR A 122 -3.09 -10.49 1.63
C TYR A 122 -4.08 -11.37 0.84
N VAL A 123 -5.37 -11.05 0.89
CA VAL A 123 -6.41 -11.69 0.10
C VAL A 123 -6.63 -10.91 -1.19
N ASP A 124 -6.27 -11.49 -2.34
CA ASP A 124 -6.62 -10.98 -3.65
C ASP A 124 -8.00 -11.50 -4.08
N ALA A 125 -9.02 -10.64 -4.05
CA ALA A 125 -10.36 -11.02 -4.42
C ALA A 125 -10.53 -11.14 -5.95
N LYS A 126 -10.71 -12.38 -6.43
CA LYS A 126 -11.03 -12.68 -7.82
C LYS A 126 -12.53 -12.51 -8.08
N LEU A 127 -12.94 -11.25 -8.17
CA LEU A 127 -14.33 -10.86 -8.40
C LEU A 127 -14.69 -10.96 -9.88
N ASP A 128 -15.54 -11.93 -10.22
CA ASP A 128 -16.09 -12.07 -11.57
C ASP A 128 -17.45 -11.37 -11.72
N LYS A 129 -17.92 -11.28 -12.98
CA LYS A 129 -19.17 -10.57 -13.34
C LYS A 129 -20.46 -11.25 -12.84
N SER A 130 -20.39 -12.51 -12.39
CA SER A 130 -21.54 -13.22 -11.84
C SER A 130 -21.91 -12.73 -10.44
N ILE A 131 -20.97 -12.12 -9.72
CA ILE A 131 -21.18 -11.54 -8.40
C ILE A 131 -21.97 -10.24 -8.56
N ARG A 132 -23.21 -10.23 -8.08
CA ARG A 132 -24.10 -9.06 -8.21
C ARG A 132 -23.91 -8.01 -7.11
N ASN A 133 -23.30 -8.40 -6.00
CA ASN A 133 -23.16 -7.55 -4.82
C ASN A 133 -21.75 -7.70 -4.25
N TYR A 134 -20.83 -6.88 -4.74
CA TYR A 134 -19.44 -6.90 -4.28
C TYR A 134 -19.31 -6.54 -2.79
N ALA A 135 -20.10 -5.59 -2.29
CA ALA A 135 -20.07 -5.20 -0.89
C ALA A 135 -20.40 -6.37 0.05
N GLU A 136 -21.42 -7.16 -0.28
CA GLU A 136 -21.74 -8.37 0.48
C GLU A 136 -20.62 -9.42 0.40
N ALA A 137 -19.97 -9.57 -0.76
CA ALA A 137 -18.82 -10.46 -0.90
C ALA A 137 -17.66 -10.03 0.02
N GLY A 138 -17.38 -8.72 0.12
CA GLY A 138 -16.39 -8.17 1.05
C GLY A 138 -16.72 -8.42 2.50
N ALA A 139 -17.98 -8.17 2.90
CA ALA A 139 -18.45 -8.47 4.24
C ALA A 139 -18.32 -9.96 4.59
N ASN A 140 -18.61 -10.86 3.64
CA ASN A 140 -18.50 -12.29 3.87
C ASN A 140 -17.04 -12.77 4.06
N VAL A 141 -16.06 -12.15 3.39
CA VAL A 141 -14.64 -12.42 3.66
C VAL A 141 -14.27 -11.99 5.08
N VAL A 142 -14.69 -10.79 5.51
CA VAL A 142 -14.41 -10.31 6.87
C VAL A 142 -15.04 -11.22 7.93
N LYS A 143 -16.28 -11.69 7.74
CA LYS A 143 -16.92 -12.66 8.65
C LYS A 143 -16.12 -13.95 8.77
N LEU A 144 -15.71 -14.51 7.62
CA LEU A 144 -14.90 -15.74 7.59
C LEU A 144 -13.59 -15.56 8.37
N PHE A 145 -12.84 -14.50 8.10
CA PHE A 145 -11.55 -14.25 8.76
C PHE A 145 -11.70 -13.89 10.24
N ASN A 146 -12.73 -13.13 10.60
CA ASN A 146 -13.03 -12.85 12.01
C ASN A 146 -13.30 -14.14 12.78
N GLU A 147 -14.18 -15.01 12.28
CA GLU A 147 -14.57 -16.25 12.98
C GLU A 147 -13.43 -17.28 13.01
N ARG A 148 -12.78 -17.49 11.86
CA ARG A 148 -11.90 -18.65 11.67
C ARG A 148 -10.42 -18.35 11.85
N VAL A 149 -10.00 -17.09 11.76
CA VAL A 149 -8.58 -16.71 11.80
C VAL A 149 -8.30 -15.84 13.02
N LEU A 150 -8.93 -14.66 13.11
CA LEU A 150 -8.62 -13.66 14.13
C LEU A 150 -9.16 -14.05 15.51
N ALA A 151 -10.41 -14.51 15.62
CA ALA A 151 -10.97 -15.00 16.88
C ALA A 151 -10.27 -16.24 17.43
N ARG A 152 -9.54 -16.98 16.57
CA ARG A 152 -8.70 -18.12 16.97
C ARG A 152 -7.28 -17.75 17.39
N GLY A 153 -6.97 -16.45 17.44
CA GLY A 153 -5.72 -15.94 18.00
C GLY A 153 -4.64 -15.59 16.98
N TYR A 154 -4.95 -15.56 15.68
CA TYR A 154 -3.99 -15.05 14.70
C TYR A 154 -3.57 -13.62 15.05
N ARG A 155 -2.25 -13.36 15.06
CA ARG A 155 -1.66 -12.09 15.55
C ARG A 155 -1.26 -11.12 14.44
N GLY A 156 -1.30 -11.53 13.18
CA GLY A 156 -0.94 -10.70 12.02
C GLY A 156 -2.09 -9.86 11.45
N GLN A 157 -1.84 -9.08 10.42
CA GLN A 157 -2.84 -8.21 9.80
C GLN A 157 -3.41 -8.84 8.53
N ILE A 158 -4.60 -8.38 8.12
CA ILE A 158 -5.29 -8.82 6.91
C ILE A 158 -5.31 -7.65 5.94
N LEU A 159 -4.76 -7.83 4.74
CA LEU A 159 -4.87 -6.91 3.62
C LEU A 159 -5.90 -7.47 2.64
N LEU A 160 -6.98 -6.74 2.39
CA LEU A 160 -7.99 -7.12 1.40
C LEU A 160 -7.78 -6.31 0.12
N GLY A 161 -7.58 -6.99 -1.00
CA GLY A 161 -7.43 -6.38 -2.31
C GLY A 161 -8.62 -6.61 -3.22
N CYS A 162 -8.93 -5.64 -4.06
CA CYS A 162 -9.76 -5.83 -5.25
C CYS A 162 -8.97 -5.46 -6.52
N LEU A 163 -9.40 -5.98 -7.67
CA LEU A 163 -8.62 -5.88 -8.90
C LEU A 163 -8.56 -4.47 -9.46
N THR A 164 -9.63 -3.68 -9.39
CA THR A 164 -9.66 -2.29 -9.92
C THR A 164 -10.58 -1.41 -9.08
N ILE A 165 -10.55 -0.09 -9.33
CA ILE A 165 -11.46 0.88 -8.73
C ILE A 165 -12.94 0.54 -8.98
N LEU A 166 -13.26 -0.10 -10.11
CA LEU A 166 -14.63 -0.51 -10.43
C LEU A 166 -15.19 -1.59 -9.48
N GLN A 167 -14.33 -2.20 -8.68
CA GLN A 167 -14.68 -3.22 -7.71
C GLN A 167 -14.57 -2.73 -6.26
N SER A 168 -14.34 -1.43 -6.03
CA SER A 168 -14.11 -0.86 -4.68
C SER A 168 -15.31 -1.00 -3.73
N ASP A 169 -16.52 -1.23 -4.24
CA ASP A 169 -17.67 -1.63 -3.44
C ASP A 169 -17.41 -2.87 -2.58
N TYR A 170 -16.57 -3.81 -3.05
CA TYR A 170 -16.09 -4.95 -2.24
C TYR A 170 -15.38 -4.48 -0.97
N LEU A 171 -14.46 -3.52 -1.11
CA LEU A 171 -13.72 -2.98 0.02
C LEU A 171 -14.64 -2.18 0.95
N ARG A 172 -15.62 -1.44 0.40
CA ARG A 172 -16.61 -0.71 1.21
C ARG A 172 -17.39 -1.65 2.13
N GLY A 173 -17.93 -2.75 1.59
CA GLY A 173 -18.63 -3.74 2.41
C GLY A 173 -17.72 -4.46 3.41
N ALA A 174 -16.45 -4.67 3.08
CA ALA A 174 -15.46 -5.20 4.01
C ALA A 174 -15.17 -4.20 5.16
N VAL A 175 -15.01 -2.91 4.89
CA VAL A 175 -14.84 -1.87 5.92
C VAL A 175 -16.05 -1.83 6.84
N GLU A 176 -17.26 -1.76 6.28
CA GLU A 176 -18.52 -1.71 7.04
C GLU A 176 -18.70 -2.94 7.94
N GLU A 177 -18.24 -4.11 7.51
CA GLU A 177 -18.29 -5.31 8.35
C GLU A 177 -17.18 -5.32 9.41
N ALA A 178 -15.95 -4.90 9.06
CA ALA A 178 -14.80 -4.92 9.96
C ALA A 178 -15.03 -4.05 11.19
N VAL A 179 -15.62 -2.85 11.02
CA VAL A 179 -15.90 -1.90 12.11
C VAL A 179 -16.93 -2.43 13.14
N LYS A 180 -17.67 -3.49 12.81
CA LYS A 180 -18.60 -4.16 13.75
C LYS A 180 -17.87 -5.09 14.74
N SER A 181 -16.57 -5.31 14.53
CA SER A 181 -15.75 -6.22 15.34
C SER A 181 -14.66 -5.47 16.11
N ASN A 182 -14.08 -6.12 17.12
CA ASN A 182 -12.88 -5.65 17.82
C ASN A 182 -11.57 -5.87 17.03
N PHE A 183 -11.66 -6.35 15.79
CA PHE A 183 -10.51 -6.59 14.91
C PHE A 183 -10.37 -5.54 13.80
N SER A 184 -11.14 -4.46 13.84
CA SER A 184 -11.17 -3.44 12.79
C SER A 184 -9.80 -2.82 12.49
N ASP A 185 -8.93 -2.71 13.49
CA ASP A 185 -7.55 -2.23 13.39
C ASP A 185 -6.59 -3.22 12.69
N ARG A 186 -7.05 -4.45 12.44
CA ARG A 186 -6.29 -5.51 11.76
C ARG A 186 -6.52 -5.55 10.27
N TYR A 187 -7.51 -4.82 9.75
CA TYR A 187 -7.86 -4.80 8.34
C TYR A 187 -7.27 -3.59 7.62
N TYR A 188 -6.68 -3.88 6.46
CA TYR A 188 -6.13 -2.95 5.50
C TYR A 188 -6.69 -3.24 4.11
N TYR A 189 -6.64 -2.24 3.22
CA TYR A 189 -7.35 -2.28 1.95
C TYR A 189 -6.45 -1.81 0.82
N SER A 190 -6.47 -2.49 -0.33
CA SER A 190 -5.72 -2.11 -1.52
C SER A 190 -6.60 -2.22 -2.76
N ILE A 191 -6.41 -1.32 -3.70
CA ILE A 191 -6.98 -1.40 -5.04
C ILE A 191 -5.82 -1.62 -6.00
N ASP A 192 -5.86 -2.73 -6.72
CA ASP A 192 -4.78 -3.13 -7.63
C ASP A 192 -5.05 -2.67 -9.08
N ASN A 193 -4.18 -3.07 -10.02
CA ASN A 193 -4.30 -2.99 -11.48
C ASN A 193 -4.66 -1.61 -12.08
N GLU A 194 -4.52 -0.54 -11.31
CA GLU A 194 -4.56 0.84 -11.80
C GLU A 194 -3.18 1.28 -12.35
N GLY A 195 -2.21 0.38 -12.37
CA GLY A 195 -0.86 0.60 -12.90
C GLY A 195 -0.16 1.78 -12.23
N GLY A 196 0.37 2.70 -13.04
CA GLY A 196 1.05 3.91 -12.54
C GLY A 196 0.13 4.98 -11.94
N ASN A 197 -1.19 4.76 -11.88
CA ASN A 197 -2.17 5.74 -11.42
C ASN A 197 -2.37 5.68 -9.90
N ALA A 198 -1.28 5.77 -9.12
CA ALA A 198 -1.32 5.81 -7.65
C ALA A 198 -2.30 6.84 -7.09
N TYR A 199 -2.60 7.86 -7.86
CA TYR A 199 -3.50 8.91 -7.46
C TYR A 199 -4.98 8.58 -7.52
N LYS A 200 -5.39 7.87 -8.58
CA LYS A 200 -6.77 7.45 -8.76
C LYS A 200 -7.14 6.48 -7.65
N VAL A 201 -6.19 5.59 -7.30
CA VAL A 201 -6.33 4.68 -6.17
C VAL A 201 -6.56 5.45 -4.87
N TRP A 202 -5.77 6.50 -4.61
CA TRP A 202 -5.95 7.30 -3.40
C TRP A 202 -7.32 7.98 -3.36
N ASP A 203 -7.69 8.67 -4.45
CA ASP A 203 -8.94 9.42 -4.55
C ASP A 203 -10.16 8.51 -4.36
N ASP A 204 -10.18 7.34 -4.99
CA ASP A 204 -11.24 6.36 -4.80
C ASP A 204 -11.25 5.81 -3.35
N SER A 205 -10.07 5.54 -2.80
CA SER A 205 -9.92 5.02 -1.43
C SER A 205 -10.43 5.99 -0.36
N LEU A 206 -10.50 7.29 -0.63
CA LEU A 206 -11.11 8.26 0.30
C LEU A 206 -12.57 7.91 0.61
N GLN A 207 -13.30 7.30 -0.34
CA GLN A 207 -14.69 6.88 -0.17
C GLN A 207 -14.84 5.71 0.80
N LEU A 208 -13.75 4.99 1.14
CA LEU A 208 -13.76 3.91 2.11
C LEU A 208 -13.83 4.41 3.55
N GLY A 209 -13.57 5.70 3.80
CA GLY A 209 -13.69 6.30 5.14
C GLY A 209 -12.67 5.76 6.15
N THR A 210 -11.52 5.27 5.70
CA THR A 210 -10.45 4.73 6.55
C THR A 210 -9.07 5.15 6.03
N ASN A 211 -8.08 5.17 6.94
CA ASN A 211 -6.68 5.46 6.61
C ASN A 211 -5.83 4.19 6.46
N ASN A 212 -6.40 3.00 6.67
CA ASN A 212 -5.72 1.72 6.50
C ASN A 212 -5.62 1.32 5.01
N ILE A 213 -5.26 2.28 4.16
CA ILE A 213 -5.14 2.10 2.71
C ILE A 213 -3.70 1.79 2.35
N VAL A 214 -3.49 0.72 1.62
CA VAL A 214 -2.20 0.26 1.11
C VAL A 214 -2.18 0.50 -0.39
N TYR A 215 -1.09 1.07 -0.89
CA TYR A 215 -0.85 1.13 -2.33
C TYR A 215 0.02 -0.05 -2.75
N SER A 216 -0.54 -0.92 -3.57
CA SER A 216 0.17 -2.02 -4.23
C SER A 216 0.03 -1.84 -5.74
N THR A 217 1.13 -1.98 -6.47
CA THR A 217 1.09 -1.94 -7.95
C THR A 217 2.12 -2.89 -8.52
N GLY A 218 1.95 -3.26 -9.79
CA GLY A 218 2.76 -4.30 -10.36
C GLY A 218 2.35 -4.75 -11.74
N ILE A 219 3.14 -5.70 -12.24
CA ILE A 219 2.80 -6.50 -13.41
C ILE A 219 3.35 -7.91 -13.17
N THR A 220 2.72 -8.90 -13.84
CA THR A 220 3.21 -10.29 -13.86
C THR A 220 4.72 -10.34 -14.10
N ALA A 221 5.41 -11.22 -13.37
CA ALA A 221 6.85 -11.44 -13.56
C ALA A 221 7.20 -11.94 -14.97
N CYS A 222 6.20 -12.33 -15.78
CA CYS A 222 6.36 -12.73 -17.17
C CYS A 222 6.64 -11.55 -18.12
N LEU A 223 6.32 -10.32 -17.72
CA LEU A 223 6.39 -9.15 -18.59
C LEU A 223 7.33 -8.08 -18.03
N PRO A 224 8.06 -7.34 -18.89
CA PRO A 224 8.81 -6.19 -18.44
C PRO A 224 7.86 -5.04 -18.06
N GLY A 225 8.15 -4.37 -16.95
CA GLY A 225 7.43 -3.17 -16.50
C GLY A 225 8.11 -2.53 -15.31
N THR A 226 7.91 -1.22 -15.12
CA THR A 226 8.39 -0.50 -13.94
C THR A 226 7.33 0.47 -13.46
N PHE A 227 7.25 0.67 -12.15
CA PHE A 227 6.28 1.56 -11.51
C PHE A 227 6.99 2.54 -10.56
N TYR A 228 8.25 2.88 -10.83
CA TYR A 228 9.05 3.73 -9.94
C TYR A 228 8.39 5.08 -9.66
N ASP A 229 7.84 5.75 -10.66
CA ASP A 229 7.21 7.06 -10.47
C ASP A 229 6.00 6.97 -9.54
N ALA A 230 5.18 5.93 -9.69
CA ALA A 230 4.01 5.71 -8.85
C ALA A 230 4.39 5.33 -7.41
N ILE A 231 5.43 4.51 -7.24
CA ILE A 231 5.99 4.14 -5.94
C ILE A 231 6.60 5.37 -5.25
N GLN A 232 7.46 6.13 -5.93
CA GLN A 232 8.07 7.34 -5.39
C GLN A 232 7.00 8.36 -5.00
N TYR A 233 6.02 8.60 -5.87
CA TYR A 233 4.88 9.44 -5.55
C TYR A 233 4.17 8.99 -4.25
N SER A 234 3.87 7.70 -4.14
CA SER A 234 3.13 7.15 -2.99
C SER A 234 3.93 7.26 -1.68
N LEU A 235 5.25 7.07 -1.74
CA LEU A 235 6.14 7.23 -0.60
C LEU A 235 6.30 8.70 -0.17
N GLU A 236 6.43 9.62 -1.13
CA GLU A 236 6.61 11.05 -0.88
C GLU A 236 5.36 11.70 -0.28
N THR A 237 4.17 11.32 -0.77
CA THR A 237 2.91 11.86 -0.24
C THR A 237 2.62 11.41 1.18
N LYS A 238 3.12 10.24 1.57
CA LYS A 238 2.80 9.59 2.85
C LYS A 238 1.30 9.47 3.08
N ALA A 239 0.50 9.38 2.01
CA ALA A 239 -0.94 9.20 2.11
C ALA A 239 -1.30 7.78 2.56
N TYR A 240 -0.61 6.79 1.97
CA TYR A 240 -0.84 5.37 2.20
C TYR A 240 -0.24 4.85 3.50
N ALA A 241 -0.93 3.94 4.18
CA ALA A 241 -0.42 3.21 5.35
C ALA A 241 0.82 2.38 5.03
N ALA A 242 0.88 1.82 3.82
CA ALA A 242 2.04 1.15 3.27
C ALA A 242 2.04 1.24 1.74
N VAL A 243 3.23 1.13 1.15
CA VAL A 243 3.47 1.14 -0.29
C VAL A 243 4.31 -0.08 -0.67
N GLY A 244 3.85 -0.86 -1.64
CA GLY A 244 4.61 -2.02 -2.11
C GLY A 244 4.40 -2.34 -3.57
N ILE A 245 5.14 -3.35 -4.01
CA ILE A 245 5.30 -3.68 -5.43
C ILE A 245 5.20 -5.20 -5.65
N TRP A 246 4.56 -5.58 -6.75
CA TRP A 246 4.42 -6.96 -7.20
C TRP A 246 4.66 -7.11 -8.73
N THR A 247 4.83 -8.30 -9.29
CA THR A 247 5.57 -9.41 -8.67
C THR A 247 7.05 -9.23 -8.98
N ILE A 248 7.89 -9.09 -7.96
CA ILE A 248 9.31 -8.78 -8.16
C ILE A 248 10.17 -10.02 -7.87
N ASP A 249 10.73 -10.64 -8.92
CA ASP A 249 11.55 -11.86 -8.79
C ASP A 249 13.03 -11.69 -9.16
N GLN A 250 13.37 -10.60 -9.83
CA GLN A 250 14.75 -10.27 -10.14
C GLN A 250 15.38 -9.52 -8.97
N GLU A 251 16.53 -9.99 -8.51
CA GLU A 251 17.26 -9.35 -7.40
C GLU A 251 17.60 -7.89 -7.68
N SER A 252 18.00 -7.54 -8.91
CA SER A 252 18.28 -6.16 -9.30
C SER A 252 17.05 -5.27 -9.07
N SER A 253 15.87 -5.73 -9.47
CA SER A 253 14.61 -5.04 -9.23
C SER A 253 14.25 -4.99 -7.74
N MET A 254 14.43 -6.09 -6.99
CA MET A 254 14.24 -6.09 -5.53
C MET A 254 15.11 -5.01 -4.88
N ARG A 255 16.41 -4.96 -5.20
CA ARG A 255 17.34 -3.97 -4.66
C ARG A 255 16.92 -2.54 -4.99
N SER A 256 16.45 -2.29 -6.20
CA SER A 256 16.01 -0.96 -6.61
C SER A 256 14.76 -0.50 -5.86
N TYR A 257 13.75 -1.36 -5.68
CA TYR A 257 12.56 -1.01 -4.90
C TYR A 257 12.81 -0.94 -3.40
N LEU A 258 13.69 -1.80 -2.86
CA LEU A 258 14.15 -1.67 -1.48
C LEU A 258 14.88 -0.34 -1.25
N LYS A 259 15.74 0.07 -2.18
CA LYS A 259 16.40 1.39 -2.15
C LYS A 259 15.41 2.54 -2.29
N ALA A 260 14.34 2.36 -3.07
CA ALA A 260 13.26 3.33 -3.20
C ALA A 260 12.49 3.53 -1.88
N GLY A 261 12.49 2.54 -0.98
CA GLY A 261 11.88 2.63 0.35
C GLY A 261 10.50 1.99 0.46
N VAL A 262 10.20 0.96 -0.35
CA VAL A 262 8.93 0.22 -0.24
C VAL A 262 8.78 -0.49 1.12
N ASP A 263 7.56 -0.60 1.61
CA ASP A 263 7.19 -1.28 2.85
C ASP A 263 7.02 -2.80 2.67
N PHE A 264 6.83 -3.26 1.43
CA PHE A 264 6.79 -4.68 1.12
C PHE A 264 7.19 -5.02 -0.32
N ILE A 265 7.71 -6.24 -0.48
CA ILE A 265 7.92 -6.90 -1.77
C ILE A 265 7.03 -8.13 -1.84
N LEU A 266 6.20 -8.21 -2.89
CA LEU A 266 5.47 -9.41 -3.25
C LEU A 266 6.24 -10.17 -4.34
N THR A 267 6.56 -11.43 -4.10
CA THR A 267 7.50 -12.21 -4.93
C THR A 267 7.18 -13.70 -4.98
N ASN A 268 7.54 -14.36 -6.08
CA ASN A 268 7.60 -15.82 -6.17
C ASN A 268 8.88 -16.41 -5.54
N ARG A 269 9.84 -15.56 -5.14
CA ARG A 269 11.17 -15.92 -4.60
C ARG A 269 11.39 -15.34 -3.19
N PRO A 270 10.55 -15.68 -2.21
CA PRO A 270 10.58 -15.09 -0.86
C PRO A 270 11.95 -15.22 -0.18
N LYS A 271 12.66 -16.34 -0.35
CA LYS A 271 14.01 -16.52 0.19
C LYS A 271 14.98 -15.46 -0.29
N ARG A 272 14.93 -15.11 -1.58
CA ARG A 272 15.84 -14.09 -2.11
C ARG A 272 15.52 -12.72 -1.54
N ALA A 273 14.24 -12.36 -1.42
CA ALA A 273 13.84 -11.10 -0.81
C ALA A 273 14.24 -11.04 0.68
N ALA A 274 14.00 -12.11 1.44
CA ALA A 274 14.36 -12.20 2.84
C ALA A 274 15.88 -12.09 3.07
N GLU A 275 16.71 -12.71 2.22
CA GLU A 275 18.17 -12.58 2.25
C GLU A 275 18.64 -11.14 1.99
N LEU A 276 17.97 -10.41 1.10
CA LEU A 276 18.31 -9.01 0.78
C LEU A 276 17.90 -8.03 1.88
N ILE A 277 16.76 -8.28 2.53
CA ILE A 277 16.23 -7.44 3.61
C ILE A 277 16.94 -7.72 4.95
N GLY A 278 17.25 -9.00 5.20
CA GLY A 278 17.72 -9.48 6.50
C GLY A 278 16.56 -9.76 7.46
N LEU A 279 16.55 -10.93 8.09
CA LEU A 279 15.42 -11.40 8.91
C LEU A 279 15.07 -10.47 10.07
N ASP A 280 16.04 -9.74 10.63
CA ASP A 280 15.82 -8.78 11.72
C ASP A 280 15.06 -7.52 11.26
N ASN A 281 15.05 -7.25 9.95
CA ASN A 281 14.32 -6.15 9.34
C ASN A 281 12.96 -6.60 8.76
N ILE A 282 12.52 -7.83 9.06
CA ILE A 282 11.20 -8.31 8.64
C ILE A 282 10.22 -8.17 9.82
N PRO A 283 9.06 -7.50 9.65
CA PRO A 283 8.10 -7.29 10.73
C PRO A 283 7.56 -8.58 11.34
N LEU A 284 7.28 -8.52 12.64
CA LEU A 284 6.59 -9.59 13.38
C LEU A 284 5.06 -9.43 13.30
N PRO A 285 4.29 -10.47 13.68
CA PRO A 285 2.84 -10.37 13.73
C PRO A 285 2.37 -9.19 14.60
N GLY A 286 1.50 -8.36 14.02
CA GLY A 286 0.95 -7.16 14.65
C GLY A 286 1.67 -5.86 14.28
N SER A 287 2.79 -5.94 13.55
CA SER A 287 3.56 -4.77 13.12
C SER A 287 3.87 -4.75 11.62
N ALA A 288 3.20 -5.58 10.82
CA ALA A 288 3.45 -5.68 9.37
C ALA A 288 3.09 -4.38 8.64
N LEU A 289 1.97 -3.77 9.01
CA LEU A 289 1.46 -2.52 8.46
C LEU A 289 1.22 -1.53 9.60
N ALA A 290 1.58 -0.27 9.38
CA ALA A 290 1.41 0.79 10.36
C ALA A 290 0.05 1.47 10.20
N ALA A 291 -0.79 1.40 11.24
CA ALA A 291 -2.06 2.11 11.25
C ALA A 291 -1.81 3.62 11.22
N LYS A 292 -2.50 4.34 10.34
CA LYS A 292 -2.46 5.80 10.30
C LYS A 292 -3.70 6.36 11.01
N PRO A 293 -3.55 7.28 11.97
CA PRO A 293 -4.70 7.91 12.60
C PRO A 293 -5.57 8.59 11.53
N TRP A 294 -6.87 8.30 11.52
CA TRP A 294 -7.80 8.88 10.56
C TRP A 294 -7.97 10.37 10.83
N ASN A 295 -7.58 11.21 9.86
CA ASN A 295 -7.77 12.65 9.95
C ASN A 295 -8.77 13.09 8.88
N ARG A 296 -10.03 13.27 9.30
CA ARG A 296 -11.16 13.68 8.44
C ARG A 296 -10.93 14.98 7.66
N LEU A 297 -10.03 15.85 8.13
CA LEU A 297 -9.65 17.08 7.42
C LEU A 297 -8.87 16.79 6.13
N ILE A 298 -8.21 15.63 6.02
CA ILE A 298 -7.48 15.22 4.81
C ILE A 298 -8.44 14.64 3.76
N SER A 299 -9.56 14.04 4.15
CA SER A 299 -10.56 13.50 3.20
C SER A 299 -11.42 14.57 2.53
N GLU A 300 -11.59 15.74 3.16
CA GLU A 300 -12.31 16.88 2.57
C GLU A 300 -11.43 17.73 1.64
N LEU A 301 -10.10 17.58 1.75
CA LEU A 301 -9.12 18.15 0.84
C LEU A 301 -8.72 17.08 -0.16
N SER A 302 -9.50 16.87 -1.24
CA SER A 302 -9.10 15.95 -2.33
C SER A 302 -7.65 16.24 -2.70
N PHE A 303 -6.70 15.37 -2.34
CA PHE A 303 -5.27 15.67 -2.40
C PHE A 303 -4.79 15.93 -3.86
N TRP A 304 -5.70 15.72 -4.80
CA TRP A 304 -5.52 15.67 -6.24
C TRP A 304 -6.14 16.81 -7.02
N GLU A 305 -7.02 17.61 -6.43
CA GLU A 305 -7.42 18.87 -7.05
C GLU A 305 -6.51 19.98 -6.55
N CYS A 306 -5.80 20.58 -7.51
CA CYS A 306 -5.36 21.95 -7.33
C CYS A 306 -6.61 22.82 -7.15
N ASP A 307 -6.46 23.92 -6.42
CA ASP A 307 -7.57 24.83 -6.15
C ASP A 307 -7.17 26.26 -6.46
N CYS A 308 -8.15 27.07 -6.83
CA CYS A 308 -7.97 28.46 -7.21
C CYS A 308 -9.04 29.33 -6.55
N SER A 309 -8.65 30.48 -6.04
CA SER A 309 -9.57 31.48 -5.50
C SER A 309 -9.60 32.73 -6.37
N TYR A 310 -10.72 33.45 -6.30
CA TYR A 310 -10.86 34.72 -6.99
C TYR A 310 -10.22 35.83 -6.17
N TYR A 311 -9.39 36.64 -6.80
CA TYR A 311 -8.79 37.82 -6.20
C TYR A 311 -9.34 39.08 -6.87
N TYR A 312 -9.90 39.96 -6.05
CA TYR A 312 -10.55 41.19 -6.48
C TYR A 312 -9.58 42.36 -6.62
N ARG A 313 -9.82 43.22 -7.62
CA ARG A 313 -9.17 44.52 -7.81
C ARG A 313 -10.21 45.57 -8.18
N PHE A 314 -9.90 46.84 -7.91
CA PHE A 314 -10.79 47.99 -8.18
C PHE A 314 -11.32 48.09 -9.62
N ILE A 315 -10.65 47.46 -10.60
CA ILE A 315 -11.03 47.43 -12.02
C ILE A 315 -11.04 45.97 -12.54
N GLY A 316 -11.56 45.02 -11.76
CA GLY A 316 -11.76 43.63 -12.20
C GLY A 316 -11.22 42.59 -11.21
N GLY A 317 -10.82 41.42 -11.71
CA GLY A 317 -10.23 40.36 -10.90
C GLY A 317 -10.16 39.06 -11.69
N GLY A 318 -9.57 38.03 -11.08
CA GLY A 318 -9.45 36.73 -11.71
C GLY A 318 -8.94 35.67 -10.75
N CYS A 319 -8.67 34.49 -11.29
CA CYS A 319 -8.26 33.36 -10.47
C CYS A 319 -6.75 33.34 -10.20
N ALA A 320 -6.38 32.88 -9.02
CA ALA A 320 -5.02 32.49 -8.66
C ALA A 320 -5.04 31.17 -7.88
N ILE A 321 -4.00 30.35 -8.08
CA ILE A 321 -3.85 29.06 -7.41
C ILE A 321 -3.67 29.30 -5.91
N THR A 322 -4.55 28.70 -5.12
CA THR A 322 -4.44 28.64 -3.66
C THR A 322 -3.91 27.29 -3.18
N LYS A 323 -4.09 26.24 -3.98
CA LYS A 323 -3.53 24.91 -3.74
C LYS A 323 -2.87 24.39 -5.01
N LYS A 324 -1.56 24.20 -4.96
CA LYS A 324 -0.75 23.74 -6.10
C LYS A 324 -1.21 22.37 -6.63
N ALA A 325 -0.94 22.13 -7.92
CA ALA A 325 -1.10 20.83 -8.54
C ALA A 325 -0.08 19.80 -7.96
N PRO A 326 -0.38 18.49 -8.06
CA PRO A 326 0.58 17.43 -7.74
C PRO A 326 1.74 17.39 -8.76
N PRO A 327 2.89 16.78 -8.40
CA PRO A 327 3.99 16.61 -9.34
C PRO A 327 3.55 15.99 -10.68
N ASN A 328 4.20 16.42 -11.75
CA ASN A 328 3.93 16.07 -13.14
C ASN A 328 2.55 16.49 -13.67
N HIS A 329 1.90 17.44 -12.99
CA HIS A 329 0.62 18.03 -13.40
C HIS A 329 0.65 19.55 -13.27
N ALA A 330 -0.29 20.21 -13.93
CA ALA A 330 -0.50 21.65 -13.85
C ALA A 330 -1.91 21.98 -13.35
N CYS A 331 -2.12 23.21 -12.89
CA CYS A 331 -3.41 23.64 -12.36
C CYS A 331 -4.17 24.50 -13.37
N TYR A 332 -5.32 24.02 -13.83
CA TYR A 332 -6.24 24.79 -14.64
C TYR A 332 -7.23 25.54 -13.73
N CYS A 333 -7.00 26.84 -13.54
CA CYS A 333 -7.94 27.71 -12.86
C CYS A 333 -9.09 28.12 -13.79
N SER A 334 -10.31 28.16 -13.28
CA SER A 334 -11.48 28.62 -14.04
C SER A 334 -12.38 29.51 -13.20
N TYR A 335 -12.78 30.65 -13.78
CA TYR A 335 -13.79 31.50 -13.18
C TYR A 335 -15.15 30.81 -13.23
N LYS A 336 -15.82 30.71 -12.08
CA LYS A 336 -17.11 30.01 -11.93
C LYS A 336 -18.30 30.96 -11.88
N GLY A 337 -18.08 32.27 -11.96
CA GLY A 337 -19.12 33.28 -11.74
C GLY A 337 -19.18 33.74 -10.28
N ALA A 338 -19.93 34.80 -10.01
CA ALA A 338 -20.13 35.36 -8.67
C ALA A 338 -18.83 35.59 -7.87
N TRP A 339 -17.77 36.09 -8.52
CA TRP A 339 -16.46 36.32 -7.88
C TRP A 339 -15.88 35.06 -7.24
N SER A 340 -16.11 33.90 -7.86
CA SER A 340 -15.57 32.61 -7.42
C SER A 340 -14.75 31.95 -8.52
N CYS A 341 -13.77 31.17 -8.09
CA CYS A 341 -12.92 30.37 -8.94
C CYS A 341 -12.92 28.92 -8.46
N GLY A 342 -12.54 28.01 -9.34
CA GLY A 342 -12.22 26.63 -8.96
C GLY A 342 -11.05 26.13 -9.78
N GLY A 343 -10.22 25.31 -9.13
CA GLY A 343 -9.10 24.63 -9.77
C GLY A 343 -9.49 23.26 -10.31
N ARG A 344 -8.79 22.82 -11.36
CA ARG A 344 -8.81 21.45 -11.85
C ARG A 344 -7.40 21.05 -12.23
N THR A 345 -6.93 19.92 -11.72
CA THR A 345 -5.64 19.37 -12.13
C THR A 345 -5.70 18.86 -13.56
N VAL A 346 -4.72 19.24 -14.38
CA VAL A 346 -4.58 18.82 -15.78
C VAL A 346 -3.18 18.27 -16.06
N GLN A 347 -3.04 17.44 -17.09
CA GLN A 347 -1.72 17.03 -17.55
C GLN A 347 -0.94 18.24 -18.05
N CYS A 348 0.36 18.27 -17.75
CA CYS A 348 1.23 19.32 -18.26
C CYS A 348 1.33 19.23 -19.79
N PRO A 349 1.31 20.37 -20.50
CA PRO A 349 1.65 20.42 -21.91
C PRO A 349 3.10 19.97 -22.19
N ASP A 350 3.99 20.20 -21.24
CA ASP A 350 5.40 19.78 -21.25
C ASP A 350 5.76 19.16 -19.90
N THR A 351 6.11 17.87 -19.90
CA THR A 351 6.47 17.11 -18.71
C THR A 351 7.86 17.47 -18.16
N GLU A 352 8.70 18.12 -18.96
CA GLU A 352 10.04 18.54 -18.55
C GLU A 352 10.04 19.94 -17.90
N ALA A 353 8.94 20.68 -18.01
CA ALA A 353 8.81 22.02 -17.46
C ALA A 353 9.03 22.03 -15.93
N LEU A 354 9.73 23.06 -15.44
CA LEU A 354 10.07 23.21 -14.02
C LEU A 354 8.84 23.10 -13.11
N PHE A 355 7.77 23.83 -13.46
CA PHE A 355 6.53 23.85 -12.68
C PHE A 355 5.63 22.63 -12.94
N CYS A 356 5.97 21.79 -13.92
CA CYS A 356 5.38 20.46 -14.04
C CYS A 356 6.01 19.51 -13.02
N ARG A 357 7.34 19.46 -12.98
CA ARG A 357 8.10 18.60 -12.06
C ARG A 357 7.99 19.03 -10.61
N LYS A 358 7.95 20.34 -10.37
CA LYS A 358 7.84 20.96 -9.05
C LYS A 358 6.79 22.07 -9.08
N PRO A 359 5.50 21.74 -9.08
CA PRO A 359 4.44 22.74 -9.08
C PRO A 359 4.47 23.58 -7.80
N ASP A 360 4.06 24.82 -7.95
CA ASP A 360 3.86 25.77 -6.87
C ASP A 360 2.57 26.57 -7.11
N THR A 361 2.38 27.67 -6.39
CA THR A 361 1.23 28.56 -6.54
C THR A 361 1.54 29.81 -7.36
N SER A 362 2.63 29.81 -8.14
CA SER A 362 3.05 30.96 -8.95
C SER A 362 2.14 31.21 -10.15
N LYS A 363 2.26 32.39 -10.75
CA LYS A 363 1.54 32.72 -11.99
C LYS A 363 1.99 31.80 -13.12
N GLU A 364 3.27 31.47 -13.17
CA GLU A 364 3.90 30.59 -14.15
C GLU A 364 3.33 29.17 -14.07
N ALA A 365 3.11 28.65 -12.86
CA ALA A 365 2.45 27.36 -12.66
C ALA A 365 0.98 27.36 -13.12
N CYS A 366 0.25 28.47 -12.93
CA CYS A 366 -1.11 28.64 -13.44
C CYS A 366 -1.14 28.70 -14.98
N LEU A 367 -0.22 29.45 -15.58
CA LEU A 367 -0.11 29.58 -17.03
C LEU A 367 0.23 28.24 -17.69
N LEU A 368 1.07 27.43 -17.05
CA LEU A 368 1.35 26.06 -17.51
C LEU A 368 0.08 25.20 -17.59
N GLY A 369 -0.87 25.41 -16.68
CA GLY A 369 -2.15 24.71 -16.68
C GLY A 369 -3.15 25.23 -17.70
N GLY A 370 -2.93 26.40 -18.31
CA GLY A 370 -3.77 26.98 -19.37
C GLY A 370 -5.11 27.57 -18.89
N GLY A 371 -5.24 27.90 -17.61
CA GLY A 371 -6.46 28.46 -17.01
C GLY A 371 -6.52 30.00 -16.97
N ASP A 372 -7.51 30.54 -16.25
CA ASP A 372 -7.56 31.96 -15.88
C ASP A 372 -6.52 32.25 -14.78
N CYS A 373 -5.53 33.08 -15.08
CA CYS A 373 -4.46 33.47 -14.16
C CYS A 373 -4.45 34.98 -13.89
N SER A 374 -5.61 35.65 -14.04
CA SER A 374 -5.72 37.10 -13.92
C SER A 374 -5.75 37.60 -12.47
N GLY A 375 -5.76 36.69 -11.49
CA GLY A 375 -5.68 36.99 -10.05
C GLY A 375 -4.26 37.26 -9.53
N TYR A 376 -3.23 37.08 -10.37
CA TYR A 376 -1.83 37.37 -10.04
C TYR A 376 -1.46 38.79 -10.49
N PHE A 377 -1.44 39.74 -9.53
CA PHE A 377 -1.14 41.15 -9.73
C PHE A 377 0.07 41.65 -8.96
#